data_AF-A0A3A4K664-F1
#
_entry.id   AF-A0A3A4K664-F1
#
_cell.length_a   1.000
_cell.length_b   1.000
_cell.length_c   1.000
_cell.angle_alpha   90.00
_cell.angle_beta   90.00
_cell.angle_gamma   90.00
#
_symmetry.space_group_name_H-M   'P 1'
#
loop_
_entity.id
_entity.type
_entity.pdbx_description
1 polymer ?
#
loop_
_entity_poly.entity_id
_entity_poly.type
_entity_poly.pdbx_seq_one_letter_code
_entity_poly.pdbx_strand_id
1 'polypeptide(L)'
;MTDAPVGFEGIDMSDPYQALAWALGSMPSHQTGGIPVPIPPKVVPAWSKFLTDLGLEYNPAKQRLFPITSANPDMGWLSPVQWVNREEYDRHQAEKQAKADGIDLEQMLATFNPGLAQRIADMTDVEKRDAMAAQAHKFASTFDQIQRLRSGTDTDPETPTETQ
;
A
#
# COMPACT_ATOMS: atom_id res chain seq x y z
N MET A 1 25.57 8.56 -13.57
CA MET A 1 24.09 8.53 -13.61
C MET A 1 23.64 7.86 -12.33
N THR A 2 22.76 8.49 -11.58
CA THR A 2 22.18 7.88 -10.37
C THR A 2 21.14 6.87 -10.83
N ASP A 3 21.24 5.63 -10.38
CA ASP A 3 20.26 4.60 -10.72
C ASP A 3 18.87 5.03 -10.24
N ALA A 4 17.84 4.70 -11.00
CA ALA A 4 16.47 4.99 -10.64
C ALA A 4 16.08 4.19 -9.38
N PRO A 5 15.19 4.73 -8.53
CA PRO A 5 14.65 3.99 -7.39
C PRO A 5 13.91 2.74 -7.83
N VAL A 6 14.02 1.69 -7.01
CA VAL A 6 13.32 0.42 -7.23
C VAL A 6 11.81 0.64 -7.37
N GLY A 7 11.22 0.08 -8.44
CA GLY A 7 9.80 0.24 -8.80
C GLY A 7 9.48 1.49 -9.61
N PHE A 8 10.49 2.29 -9.96
CA PHE A 8 10.38 3.53 -10.72
C PHE A 8 11.45 3.64 -11.82
N GLU A 9 11.80 2.52 -12.45
CA GLU A 9 12.90 2.41 -13.42
C GLU A 9 12.71 3.28 -14.67
N GLY A 10 11.50 3.79 -14.92
CA GLY A 10 11.17 4.68 -16.04
C GLY A 10 11.37 6.19 -15.77
N ILE A 11 11.82 6.59 -14.59
CA ILE A 11 12.00 8.00 -14.22
C ILE A 11 13.36 8.53 -14.68
N ASP A 12 13.35 9.70 -15.33
CA ASP A 12 14.58 10.42 -15.65
C ASP A 12 15.14 11.14 -14.42
N MET A 13 16.19 10.57 -13.83
CA MET A 13 16.86 11.14 -12.65
C MET A 13 17.69 12.40 -12.95
N SER A 14 17.92 12.72 -14.23
CA SER A 14 18.61 13.95 -14.65
C SER A 14 17.66 15.13 -14.85
N ASP A 15 16.36 14.87 -15.00
CA ASP A 15 15.33 15.88 -15.09
C ASP A 15 14.88 16.32 -13.68
N PRO A 16 15.08 17.59 -13.26
CA PRO A 16 14.66 18.06 -11.94
C PRO A 16 13.15 17.95 -11.70
N TYR A 17 12.33 17.94 -12.76
CA TYR A 17 10.88 17.75 -12.63
C TYR A 17 10.49 16.29 -12.30
N GLN A 18 11.42 15.35 -12.43
CA GLN A 18 11.19 13.92 -12.26
C GLN A 18 12.06 13.27 -11.18
N ALA A 19 13.27 13.80 -10.94
CA ALA A 19 14.30 13.21 -10.08
C ALA A 19 13.83 12.80 -8.67
N LEU A 20 12.85 13.52 -8.12
CA LEU A 20 12.29 13.25 -6.78
C LEU A 20 10.79 12.91 -6.82
N ALA A 21 10.18 12.81 -8.01
CA ALA A 21 8.76 12.54 -8.18
C ALA A 21 8.32 11.20 -7.56
N TRP A 22 9.20 10.19 -7.59
CA TRP A 22 8.96 8.87 -7.00
C TRP A 22 8.66 8.93 -5.49
N ALA A 23 9.30 9.83 -4.77
CA ALA A 23 9.12 10.00 -3.32
C ALA A 23 7.82 10.75 -2.98
N LEU A 24 7.17 11.35 -3.99
CA LEU A 24 5.98 12.18 -3.85
C LEU A 24 4.70 11.43 -4.24
N GLY A 25 4.66 10.11 -4.07
CA GLY A 25 3.44 9.30 -4.25
C GLY A 25 2.42 9.45 -3.12
N SER A 26 2.90 9.77 -1.91
CA SER A 26 2.05 10.02 -0.74
C SER A 26 2.83 10.78 0.33
N MET A 27 2.13 11.61 1.10
CA MET A 27 2.66 12.17 2.34
C MET A 27 2.49 11.14 3.45
N PRO A 28 3.50 10.94 4.32
CA PRO A 28 3.31 10.16 5.53
C PRO A 28 2.19 10.78 6.38
N SER A 29 1.46 9.94 7.09
CA SER A 29 0.47 10.42 8.05
C SER A 29 1.13 11.22 9.17
N HIS A 30 0.49 12.31 9.57
CA HIS A 30 0.87 13.07 10.76
C HIS A 30 0.58 12.33 12.08
N GLN A 31 -0.29 11.32 12.03
CA GLN A 31 -0.60 10.43 13.16
C GLN A 31 0.13 9.09 13.00
N THR A 32 0.67 8.58 14.11
CA THR A 32 1.27 7.23 14.17
C THR A 32 0.24 6.19 13.75
N GLY A 33 0.55 5.39 12.73
CA GLY A 33 -0.36 4.38 12.19
C GLY A 33 -1.52 4.93 11.36
N GLY A 34 -1.56 6.24 11.09
CA GLY A 34 -2.57 6.83 10.22
C GLY A 34 -2.31 6.55 8.74
N ILE A 35 -3.34 6.76 7.93
CA ILE A 35 -3.32 6.48 6.49
C ILE A 35 -2.48 7.57 5.78
N PRO A 36 -1.53 7.20 4.91
CA PRO A 36 -0.79 8.18 4.11
C PRO A 36 -1.74 8.98 3.21
N VAL A 37 -1.45 10.27 3.04
CA VAL A 37 -2.28 11.15 2.24
C VAL A 37 -1.79 11.14 0.79
N PRO A 38 -2.63 10.83 -0.22
CA PRO A 38 -2.21 10.85 -1.61
C PRO A 38 -1.85 12.26 -2.05
N ILE A 39 -0.80 12.40 -2.88
CA ILE A 39 -0.41 13.68 -3.46
C ILE A 39 -1.01 13.79 -4.88
N PRO A 40 -1.70 14.88 -5.24
CA PRO A 40 -2.23 15.07 -6.57
C PRO A 40 -1.12 15.05 -7.65
N PRO A 41 -1.24 14.25 -8.73
CA PRO A 41 -0.18 14.13 -9.74
C PRO A 41 0.21 15.47 -10.39
N LYS A 42 -0.73 16.42 -10.49
CA LYS A 42 -0.50 17.74 -11.09
C LYS A 42 0.54 18.59 -10.34
N VAL A 43 0.74 18.36 -9.03
CA VAL A 43 1.69 19.15 -8.23
C VAL A 43 3.07 18.50 -8.15
N VAL A 44 3.17 17.21 -8.46
CA VAL A 44 4.40 16.41 -8.31
C VAL A 44 5.60 17.00 -9.07
N PRO A 45 5.49 17.39 -10.35
CA PRO A 45 6.65 17.94 -11.07
C PRO A 45 7.18 19.25 -10.47
N ALA A 46 6.27 20.13 -10.05
CA ALA A 46 6.63 21.40 -9.44
C ALA A 46 7.33 21.19 -8.09
N TRP A 47 6.86 20.24 -7.29
CA TRP A 47 7.47 19.88 -6.01
C TRP A 47 8.81 19.17 -6.18
N SER A 48 8.94 18.25 -7.13
CA SER A 48 10.22 17.60 -7.46
C SER A 48 11.26 18.67 -7.80
N LYS A 49 10.92 19.59 -8.73
CA LYS A 49 11.82 20.67 -9.13
C LYS A 49 12.22 21.54 -7.93
N PHE A 50 11.27 21.92 -7.09
CA PHE A 50 11.54 22.70 -5.88
C PHE A 50 12.50 21.99 -4.93
N LEU A 51 12.31 20.69 -4.67
CA LEU A 51 13.20 19.92 -3.79
C LEU A 51 14.61 19.76 -4.41
N THR A 52 14.71 19.59 -5.73
CA THR A 52 16.00 19.58 -6.43
C THR A 52 16.70 20.94 -6.35
N ASP A 53 15.97 22.05 -6.51
CA ASP A 53 16.52 23.40 -6.36
C ASP A 53 17.02 23.68 -4.92
N LEU A 54 16.42 23.01 -3.91
CA LEU A 54 16.92 23.02 -2.52
C LEU A 54 18.19 22.18 -2.32
N GLY A 55 18.64 21.45 -3.35
CA GLY A 55 19.82 20.59 -3.31
C GLY A 55 19.55 19.19 -2.75
N LEU A 56 18.29 18.73 -2.73
CA LEU A 56 18.00 17.35 -2.37
C LEU A 56 18.34 16.43 -3.55
N GLU A 57 19.06 15.36 -3.25
CA GLU A 57 19.47 14.35 -4.22
C GLU A 57 19.16 12.95 -3.69
N TYR A 58 18.72 12.07 -4.60
CA TYR A 58 18.52 10.66 -4.27
C TYR A 58 19.87 9.93 -4.15
N ASN A 59 20.03 9.18 -3.07
CA ASN A 59 21.16 8.27 -2.88
C ASN A 59 20.64 6.85 -2.64
N PRO A 60 20.81 5.92 -3.60
CA PRO A 60 20.27 4.56 -3.50
C PRO A 60 20.84 3.78 -2.32
N ALA A 61 22.10 4.03 -1.95
CA ALA A 61 22.74 3.36 -0.81
C ALA A 61 22.13 3.77 0.56
N LYS A 62 21.37 4.87 0.60
CA LYS A 62 20.71 5.36 1.82
C LYS A 62 19.21 5.06 1.86
N GLN A 63 18.64 4.45 0.82
CA GLN A 63 17.22 4.11 0.80
C GLN A 63 16.91 3.02 1.83
N ARG A 64 15.90 3.27 2.66
CA ARG A 64 15.44 2.34 3.71
C ARG A 64 13.99 1.88 3.52
N LEU A 65 13.21 2.71 2.84
CA LEU A 65 11.80 2.46 2.56
C LEU A 65 11.58 2.27 1.07
N PHE A 66 10.66 1.39 0.73
CA PHE A 66 10.38 0.96 -0.63
C PHE A 66 8.87 1.11 -0.90
N PRO A 67 8.50 1.51 -2.13
CA PRO A 67 7.14 1.83 -2.48
C PRO A 67 6.31 0.56 -2.72
N ILE A 68 5.14 0.45 -2.10
CA ILE A 68 4.08 -0.45 -2.53
C ILE A 68 3.01 0.42 -3.18
N THR A 69 2.89 0.29 -4.51
CA THR A 69 1.79 0.89 -5.26
C THR A 69 0.56 0.00 -5.08
N SER A 70 -0.56 0.62 -4.71
CA SER A 70 -1.79 -0.09 -4.37
C SER A 70 -2.29 -1.00 -5.50
N ALA A 71 -2.93 -2.09 -5.08
CA ALA A 71 -3.56 -3.09 -5.95
C ALA A 71 -4.94 -2.69 -6.48
N ASN A 72 -5.48 -1.52 -6.10
CA ASN A 72 -6.80 -1.04 -6.55
C ASN A 72 -6.65 0.00 -7.67
N PRO A 73 -6.54 -0.42 -8.96
CA PRO A 73 -6.39 0.49 -10.09
C PRO A 73 -7.59 1.46 -10.22
N ASP A 74 -8.77 1.05 -9.75
CA ASP A 74 -10.02 1.84 -9.82
C ASP A 74 -9.95 3.14 -9.02
N MET A 75 -9.10 3.20 -7.99
CA MET A 75 -8.92 4.39 -7.16
C MET A 75 -7.90 5.38 -7.75
N GLY A 76 -7.16 4.98 -8.79
CA GLY A 76 -6.15 5.83 -9.45
C GLY A 76 -5.21 6.50 -8.46
N TRP A 77 -5.04 7.82 -8.60
CA TRP A 77 -4.15 8.62 -7.73
C TRP A 77 -4.65 8.78 -6.29
N LEU A 78 -5.93 8.47 -6.00
CA LEU A 78 -6.47 8.52 -4.64
C LEU A 78 -5.96 7.37 -3.77
N SER A 79 -5.38 6.34 -4.39
CA SER A 79 -4.73 5.29 -3.62
C SER A 79 -3.31 5.71 -3.23
N PRO A 80 -3.03 5.98 -1.95
CA PRO A 80 -1.71 6.40 -1.55
C PRO A 80 -0.69 5.29 -1.74
N VAL A 81 0.54 5.68 -2.11
CA VAL A 81 1.70 4.78 -2.05
C VAL A 81 2.00 4.46 -0.59
N GLN A 82 2.23 3.19 -0.28
CA GLN A 82 2.72 2.77 1.03
C GLN A 82 4.24 2.67 1.00
N TRP A 83 4.89 3.08 2.08
CA TRP A 83 6.34 3.01 2.22
C TRP A 83 6.68 1.99 3.28
N VAL A 84 7.26 0.87 2.85
CA VAL A 84 7.54 -0.29 3.71
C VAL A 84 9.03 -0.59 3.75
N ASN A 85 9.46 -1.43 4.69
CA ASN A 85 10.85 -1.86 4.72
C ASN A 85 11.18 -2.84 3.57
N ARG A 86 12.45 -3.19 3.42
CA ARG A 86 12.93 -4.07 2.33
C ARG A 86 12.29 -5.47 2.37
N GLU A 87 12.17 -6.07 3.54
CA GLU A 87 11.63 -7.42 3.71
C GLU A 87 10.15 -7.47 3.31
N GLU A 88 9.37 -6.49 3.74
CA GLU A 88 7.95 -6.35 3.38
C GLU A 88 7.76 -6.09 1.89
N TYR A 89 8.63 -5.28 1.28
CA TYR A 89 8.61 -5.02 -0.16
C TYR A 89 8.88 -6.29 -0.97
N ASP A 90 9.94 -7.03 -0.63
CA ASP A 90 10.30 -8.27 -1.33
C ASP A 90 9.17 -9.32 -1.22
N ARG A 91 8.54 -9.44 -0.04
CA ARG A 91 7.36 -10.30 0.16
C ARG A 91 6.21 -9.88 -0.75
N HIS A 92 5.88 -8.59 -0.81
CA HIS A 92 4.81 -8.10 -1.66
C HIS A 92 5.10 -8.33 -3.16
N GLN A 93 6.35 -8.16 -3.61
CA GLN A 93 6.73 -8.46 -4.99
C GLN A 93 6.62 -9.95 -5.31
N ALA A 94 7.03 -10.84 -4.40
CA ALA A 94 6.87 -12.28 -4.57
C ALA A 94 5.39 -12.68 -4.67
N GLU A 95 4.53 -12.12 -3.81
CA GLU A 95 3.08 -12.35 -3.87
C GLU A 95 2.46 -11.83 -5.17
N LYS A 96 2.88 -10.65 -5.63
CA LYS A 96 2.41 -10.07 -6.89
C LYS A 96 2.82 -10.92 -8.09
N GLN A 97 4.07 -11.39 -8.12
CA GLN A 97 4.59 -12.27 -9.16
C GLN A 97 3.86 -13.62 -9.16
N ALA A 98 3.66 -14.24 -8.00
CA ALA A 98 2.92 -15.50 -7.88
C ALA A 98 1.48 -15.37 -8.39
N LYS A 99 0.80 -14.26 -8.09
CA LYS A 99 -0.54 -13.96 -8.64
C LYS A 99 -0.53 -13.77 -10.15
N ALA A 100 0.49 -13.10 -10.69
CA ALA A 100 0.62 -12.88 -12.13
C ALA A 100 0.89 -14.19 -12.89
N ASP A 101 1.66 -15.10 -12.29
CA ASP A 101 2.01 -16.39 -12.87
C ASP A 101 0.95 -17.49 -12.62
N GLY A 102 -0.13 -17.17 -11.90
CA GLY A 102 -1.19 -18.12 -11.56
C GLY A 102 -0.74 -19.24 -10.62
N ILE A 103 0.36 -19.02 -9.87
CA ILE A 103 0.94 -20.01 -8.96
C ILE A 103 0.14 -20.00 -7.66
N ASP A 104 -0.33 -21.18 -7.26
CA ASP A 104 -1.11 -21.40 -6.04
C ASP A 104 -0.27 -21.07 -4.80
N LEU A 105 -0.77 -20.16 -3.96
CA LEU A 105 -0.08 -19.62 -2.79
C LEU A 105 0.36 -20.74 -1.82
N GLU A 106 -0.38 -21.87 -1.81
CA GLU A 106 -0.07 -23.08 -1.02
C GLU A 106 1.28 -23.71 -1.40
N GLN A 107 1.69 -23.72 -2.67
CA GLN A 107 2.99 -24.26 -3.10
C GLN A 107 4.17 -23.35 -2.71
N MET A 108 3.96 -22.03 -2.65
CA MET A 108 5.01 -21.09 -2.27
C MET A 108 5.22 -21.09 -0.75
N LEU A 109 4.15 -21.22 0.04
CA LEU A 109 4.23 -21.43 1.50
C LEU A 109 5.00 -22.71 1.87
N ALA A 110 4.86 -23.77 1.07
CA ALA A 110 5.66 -25.00 1.23
C ALA A 110 7.16 -24.79 1.01
N THR A 111 7.54 -23.80 0.20
CA THR A 111 8.94 -23.49 -0.11
C THR A 111 9.59 -22.63 0.98
N PHE A 112 8.86 -21.64 1.52
CA PHE A 112 9.40 -20.70 2.52
C PHE A 112 9.20 -21.15 3.97
N ASN A 113 8.23 -22.02 4.25
CA ASN A 113 7.93 -22.47 5.61
C ASN A 113 7.38 -23.91 5.61
N PRO A 114 8.24 -24.93 5.44
CA PRO A 114 7.82 -26.32 5.21
C PRO A 114 6.96 -26.88 6.37
N GLY A 115 7.14 -26.39 7.59
CA GLY A 115 6.34 -26.81 8.74
C GLY A 115 4.89 -26.32 8.72
N LEU A 116 4.59 -25.22 8.02
CA LEU A 116 3.23 -24.70 7.90
C LEU A 116 2.45 -25.42 6.79
N ALA A 117 3.13 -25.74 5.68
CA ALA A 117 2.56 -26.51 4.58
C ALA A 117 2.22 -27.95 4.99
N GLN A 118 3.04 -28.58 5.85
CA GLN A 118 2.72 -29.90 6.39
C GLN A 118 1.41 -29.86 7.20
N ARG A 119 1.21 -28.85 8.05
CA ARG A 119 -0.04 -28.66 8.80
C ARG A 119 -1.27 -28.45 7.92
N ILE A 120 -1.12 -27.74 6.80
CA ILE A 120 -2.22 -27.48 5.86
C ILE A 120 -2.52 -28.73 5.01
N ALA A 121 -1.48 -29.53 4.68
CA ALA A 121 -1.63 -30.80 3.98
C ALA A 121 -2.22 -31.90 4.88
N ASP A 122 -1.93 -31.86 6.19
CA ASP A 122 -2.47 -32.78 7.18
C ASP A 122 -3.90 -32.41 7.64
N MET A 123 -4.39 -31.21 7.30
CA MET A 123 -5.80 -30.84 7.51
C MET A 123 -6.68 -31.51 6.45
N THR A 124 -7.68 -32.24 6.91
CA THR A 124 -8.67 -32.86 6.03
C THR A 124 -9.55 -31.81 5.34
N ASP A 125 -10.09 -32.10 4.15
CA ASP A 125 -10.98 -31.18 3.41
C ASP A 125 -12.20 -30.71 4.22
N VAL A 126 -12.62 -31.52 5.21
CA VAL A 126 -13.66 -31.19 6.17
C VAL A 126 -13.19 -30.08 7.12
N GLU A 127 -11.98 -30.17 7.66
CA GLU A 127 -11.40 -29.16 8.55
C GLU A 127 -11.07 -27.86 7.81
N LYS A 128 -10.65 -27.93 6.53
CA LYS A 128 -10.47 -26.74 5.68
C LYS A 128 -11.81 -26.00 5.45
N ARG A 129 -12.90 -26.73 5.20
CA ARG A 129 -14.24 -26.12 5.05
C ARG A 129 -14.77 -25.56 6.37
N ASP A 130 -14.60 -26.26 7.48
CA ASP A 130 -15.06 -25.79 8.78
C ASP A 130 -14.26 -24.56 9.26
N ALA A 131 -12.96 -24.50 8.97
CA ALA A 131 -12.13 -23.33 9.24
C ALA A 131 -12.53 -22.12 8.37
N MET A 132 -12.82 -22.34 7.08
CA MET A 132 -13.34 -21.28 6.20
C MET A 132 -14.75 -20.83 6.61
N ALA A 133 -15.63 -21.74 7.01
CA ALA A 133 -16.95 -21.40 7.52
C ALA A 133 -16.88 -20.61 8.84
N ALA A 134 -15.96 -20.98 9.75
CA ALA A 134 -15.71 -20.25 10.99
C ALA A 134 -15.10 -18.86 10.75
N GLN A 135 -14.30 -18.68 9.69
CA GLN A 135 -13.77 -17.37 9.28
C GLN A 135 -14.78 -16.53 8.49
N ALA A 136 -15.70 -17.14 7.74
CA ALA A 136 -16.72 -16.41 6.97
C ALA A 136 -17.62 -15.53 7.87
N HIS A 137 -17.91 -15.99 9.09
CA HIS A 137 -18.63 -15.18 10.09
C HIS A 137 -17.83 -13.96 10.56
N LYS A 138 -16.50 -14.04 10.65
CA LYS A 138 -15.63 -12.90 10.98
C LYS A 138 -15.53 -11.90 9.83
N PHE A 139 -15.57 -12.37 8.57
CA PHE A 139 -15.59 -11.50 7.41
C PHE A 139 -16.90 -10.73 7.28
N ALA A 140 -18.04 -11.37 7.53
CA ALA A 140 -19.35 -10.70 7.52
C ALA A 140 -19.44 -9.56 8.55
N SER A 141 -18.97 -9.79 9.79
CA SER A 141 -18.97 -8.75 10.83
C SER A 141 -18.02 -7.58 10.51
N THR A 142 -16.91 -7.86 9.84
CA THR A 142 -15.93 -6.83 9.43
C THR A 142 -16.48 -5.99 8.28
N PHE A 143 -17.22 -6.60 7.36
CA PHE A 143 -17.87 -5.91 6.25
C PHE A 143 -19.01 -5.00 6.73
N ASP A 144 -19.83 -5.46 7.68
CA ASP A 144 -20.86 -4.65 8.34
C ASP A 144 -20.26 -3.45 9.11
N GLN A 145 -19.09 -3.64 9.71
CA GLN A 145 -18.39 -2.58 10.45
C GLN A 145 -17.84 -1.50 9.51
N ILE A 146 -17.30 -1.90 8.34
CA ILE A 146 -16.87 -0.98 7.28
C ILE A 146 -18.07 -0.24 6.68
N GLN A 147 -19.21 -0.91 6.49
CA GLN A 147 -20.40 -0.29 5.94
C GLN A 147 -20.99 0.75 6.90
N ARG A 148 -21.01 0.48 8.22
CA ARG A 148 -21.42 1.45 9.26
C ARG A 148 -20.49 2.65 9.36
N LEU A 149 -19.19 2.47 9.19
CA LEU A 149 -18.23 3.58 9.13
C LEU A 149 -18.44 4.47 7.89
N ARG A 150 -19.01 3.91 6.82
CA ARG A 150 -19.27 4.61 5.56
C ARG A 150 -20.64 5.29 5.52
N SER A 151 -21.62 4.81 6.28
CA SER A 151 -22.95 5.41 6.41
C SER A 151 -23.10 6.34 7.64
N GLY A 152 -22.09 6.43 8.51
CA GLY A 152 -22.08 7.30 9.70
C GLY A 152 -21.60 8.74 9.46
N THR A 153 -21.32 9.14 8.21
CA THR A 153 -20.79 10.47 7.86
C THR A 153 -21.82 11.43 7.26
N ASP A 154 -23.11 11.14 7.38
CA ASP A 154 -24.19 12.09 7.04
C ASP A 154 -25.12 12.24 8.25
N THR A 155 -24.84 13.23 9.10
CA THR A 155 -25.82 14.10 9.77
C THR A 155 -25.07 15.16 10.58
N ASP A 156 -24.85 16.32 9.96
CA ASP A 156 -24.83 17.60 10.68
C ASP A 156 -26.25 17.85 11.25
N PRO A 157 -26.36 18.49 12.41
CA PRO A 157 -27.26 19.65 12.44
C PRO A 157 -26.69 20.84 13.21
N GLU A 158 -26.73 21.97 12.50
CA GLU A 158 -27.24 23.27 12.92
C GLU A 158 -26.58 23.99 14.11
N THR A 159 -25.86 25.05 13.75
CA THR A 159 -25.56 26.22 14.58
C THR A 159 -26.85 26.95 14.98
N PRO A 160 -27.10 27.26 16.26
CA PRO A 160 -28.00 28.36 16.60
C PRO A 160 -27.19 29.64 16.78
N THR A 161 -27.54 30.64 15.96
CA THR A 161 -27.25 32.04 16.22
C THR A 161 -28.18 32.48 17.35
N GLU A 162 -27.65 32.98 18.47
CA GLU A 162 -28.46 33.67 19.46
C GLU A 162 -28.00 35.12 19.62
N THR A 163 -28.98 36.00 19.39
CA THR A 163 -28.97 37.44 19.56
C THR A 163 -29.32 37.75 21.02
N GLN A 164 -28.50 38.55 21.69
CA GLN A 164 -28.93 39.65 22.58
C GLN A 164 -27.74 40.53 22.95
#